data_AF-A0AAV2W0F4-F1
#
_entry.id   AF-A0AAV2W0F4-F1
#
_cell.length_a   1.000
_cell.length_b   1.000
_cell.length_c   1.000
_cell.angle_alpha   90.00
_cell.angle_beta   90.00
_cell.angle_gamma   90.00
#
_symmetry.space_group_name_H-M   'P 1'
#
loop_
_entity.id
_entity.type
_entity.pdbx_description
1 polymer ?
#
loop_
_entity_poly.entity_id
_entity_poly.type
_entity_poly.pdbx_seq_one_letter_code
_entity_poly.pdbx_strand_id
1 'polypeptide(L)'
;MLLALTGLEMLVKEVAKKSGERVNFVGYADDFVITGSSKDVLVNEVKPRLIDFLGFNLRKYKGKLLIKPSKTNVLSFLGNLRELIKKHATMPVNDLIRLTNPILKGWANYYSHCVAKRTFGYLGHQIFWLLWRWTVRHHPTKPKDWVRRKYCMNISGG
;
A
#
# COMPACT_ATOMS: atom_id res chain seq x y z
N MET A 1 -4.72 -0.98 -15.44
CA MET A 1 -6.10 -1.41 -15.10
C MET A 1 -6.32 -2.88 -15.42
N LEU A 2 -5.97 -3.37 -16.63
CA LEU A 2 -6.04 -4.79 -17.03
C LEU A 2 -5.40 -5.76 -16.00
N LEU A 3 -4.15 -5.52 -15.56
CA LEU A 3 -3.45 -6.42 -14.63
C LEU A 3 -4.18 -6.69 -13.30
N ALA A 4 -4.93 -5.71 -12.78
CA ALA A 4 -5.67 -5.88 -11.53
C ALA A 4 -6.92 -6.76 -11.72
N LEU A 5 -7.66 -6.52 -12.81
CA LEU A 5 -8.82 -7.33 -13.20
C LEU A 5 -8.43 -8.78 -13.52
N THR A 6 -7.30 -8.98 -14.21
CA THR A 6 -6.78 -10.34 -14.48
C THR A 6 -6.42 -11.06 -13.18
N GLY A 7 -5.81 -10.36 -12.22
CA GLY A 7 -5.50 -10.92 -10.89
C GLY A 7 -6.76 -11.30 -10.09
N LEU A 8 -7.78 -10.44 -10.12
CA LEU A 8 -9.10 -10.66 -9.53
C LEU A 8 -9.77 -11.90 -10.12
N GLU A 9 -9.77 -12.02 -11.45
CA GLU A 9 -10.36 -13.16 -12.16
C GLU A 9 -9.65 -14.48 -11.82
N MET A 10 -8.32 -14.48 -11.77
CA MET A 10 -7.54 -15.65 -11.36
C MET A 10 -7.87 -16.09 -9.94
N LEU A 11 -7.99 -15.14 -9.00
CA LEU A 11 -8.34 -15.43 -7.61
C LEU A 11 -9.73 -16.03 -7.49
N VAL A 12 -10.72 -15.51 -8.23
CA VAL A 12 -12.08 -16.06 -8.26
C VAL A 12 -12.11 -17.47 -8.86
N LYS A 13 -11.36 -17.71 -9.94
CA LYS A 13 -11.22 -19.05 -10.54
C LYS A 13 -10.55 -20.05 -9.60
N GLU A 14 -9.59 -19.62 -8.78
CA GLU A 14 -8.98 -20.47 -7.76
C GLU A 14 -9.95 -20.84 -6.64
N VAL A 15 -10.80 -19.90 -6.21
CA VAL A 15 -11.89 -20.18 -5.25
C VAL A 15 -12.84 -21.23 -5.83
N ALA A 16 -13.31 -21.03 -7.06
CA ALA A 16 -14.23 -21.95 -7.74
C ALA A 16 -13.66 -23.38 -7.81
N LYS A 17 -12.35 -23.51 -8.09
CA LYS A 17 -11.67 -24.82 -8.12
C LYS A 17 -11.60 -25.50 -6.76
N LYS A 18 -11.48 -24.74 -5.65
CA LYS A 18 -11.36 -25.29 -4.29
C LYS A 18 -12.71 -25.64 -3.68
N SER A 19 -13.74 -24.82 -3.89
CA SER A 19 -15.09 -25.08 -3.35
C SER A 19 -15.88 -26.09 -4.18
N GLY A 20 -15.49 -26.32 -5.45
CA GLY A 20 -16.24 -27.16 -6.39
C GLY A 20 -17.54 -26.50 -6.87
N GLU A 21 -17.79 -25.26 -6.47
CA GLU A 21 -19.00 -24.50 -6.78
C GLU A 21 -18.83 -23.61 -8.01
N ARG A 22 -19.95 -23.36 -8.72
CA ARG A 22 -19.95 -22.51 -9.92
C ARG A 22 -19.84 -21.05 -9.51
N VAL A 23 -18.68 -20.45 -9.72
CA VAL A 23 -18.44 -19.01 -9.51
C VAL A 23 -17.95 -18.40 -10.81
N ASN A 24 -18.62 -17.33 -11.26
CA ASN A 24 -18.25 -16.59 -12.47
C ASN A 24 -17.82 -15.17 -12.10
N PHE A 25 -16.84 -14.66 -12.84
CA PHE A 25 -16.36 -13.29 -12.75
C PHE A 25 -16.70 -12.58 -14.06
N VAL A 26 -17.37 -11.43 -13.96
CA VAL A 26 -17.64 -10.55 -15.10
C VAL A 26 -17.07 -9.18 -14.74
N GLY A 27 -16.07 -8.73 -15.48
CA GLY A 27 -15.47 -7.40 -15.32
C GLY A 27 -15.77 -6.51 -16.51
N TYR A 28 -16.19 -5.26 -16.27
CA TYR A 28 -16.39 -4.23 -17.28
C TYR A 28 -15.78 -2.91 -16.82
N ALA A 29 -14.70 -2.48 -17.48
CA ALA A 29 -13.94 -1.28 -17.13
C ALA A 29 -13.54 -1.25 -15.64
N ASP A 30 -14.14 -0.36 -14.84
CA ASP A 30 -13.86 -0.24 -13.40
C ASP A 30 -14.77 -1.09 -12.52
N ASP A 31 -15.88 -1.60 -13.07
CA ASP A 31 -16.89 -2.36 -12.34
C ASP A 31 -16.71 -3.86 -12.55
N PHE A 32 -16.97 -4.65 -11.51
CA PHE A 32 -16.97 -6.10 -11.61
C PHE A 32 -18.14 -6.70 -10.82
N VAL A 33 -18.69 -7.77 -11.37
CA VAL A 33 -19.76 -8.57 -10.76
C VAL A 33 -19.27 -10.00 -10.60
N ILE A 34 -19.48 -10.56 -9.41
CA ILE A 34 -19.17 -11.96 -9.12
C ILE A 34 -20.46 -12.66 -8.77
N THR A 35 -20.79 -13.70 -9.54
CA THR A 35 -21.98 -14.53 -9.31
C THR A 35 -21.53 -15.91 -8.84
N GLY A 36 -22.25 -16.48 -7.87
CA GLY A 36 -21.96 -17.80 -7.32
C GLY A 36 -23.24 -18.61 -7.12
N SER A 37 -23.12 -19.93 -7.05
CA SER A 37 -24.24 -20.85 -6.78
C SER A 37 -24.82 -20.72 -5.37
N SER A 38 -23.99 -20.42 -4.37
CA SER A 38 -24.40 -20.22 -2.98
C SER A 38 -23.98 -18.85 -2.45
N LYS A 39 -24.86 -18.24 -1.64
CA LYS A 39 -24.56 -17.02 -0.88
C LYS A 39 -23.40 -17.24 0.09
N ASP A 40 -23.29 -18.44 0.67
CA ASP A 40 -22.24 -18.75 1.64
C ASP A 40 -20.85 -18.73 1.00
N VAL A 41 -20.70 -19.26 -0.21
CA VAL A 41 -19.42 -19.20 -0.95
C VAL A 41 -19.03 -17.75 -1.27
N LEU A 42 -20.00 -16.93 -1.69
CA LEU A 42 -19.73 -15.52 -1.99
C LEU A 42 -19.30 -14.74 -0.73
N VAL A 43 -19.93 -14.98 0.41
CA VAL A 43 -19.70 -14.23 1.64
C VAL A 43 -18.50 -14.73 2.43
N ASN A 44 -18.32 -16.04 2.55
CA ASN A 44 -17.32 -16.65 3.42
C ASN A 44 -16.02 -17.01 2.70
N GLU A 45 -16.04 -17.25 1.39
CA GLU A 45 -14.83 -17.61 0.64
C GLU A 45 -14.35 -16.49 -0.29
N VAL A 46 -15.23 -16.01 -1.16
CA VAL A 46 -14.84 -15.05 -2.20
C VAL A 46 -14.57 -13.68 -1.60
N LYS A 47 -15.50 -13.15 -0.80
CA LYS A 47 -15.38 -11.80 -0.23
C LYS A 47 -14.12 -11.60 0.63
N PRO A 48 -13.73 -12.51 1.55
CA PRO A 48 -12.53 -12.30 2.36
C PRO A 48 -11.25 -12.30 1.51
N ARG A 49 -11.16 -13.18 0.51
CA ARG A 49 -10.00 -13.24 -0.39
C ARG A 49 -9.90 -12.01 -1.30
N LEU A 50 -11.02 -11.48 -1.77
CA LEU A 50 -11.06 -10.21 -2.51
C LEU A 50 -10.55 -9.04 -1.67
N ILE A 51 -11.00 -8.98 -0.41
CA ILE A 51 -10.63 -7.92 0.51
C ILE A 51 -9.12 -7.97 0.80
N ASP A 52 -8.58 -9.17 1.00
CA ASP A 52 -7.16 -9.38 1.23
C ASP A 52 -6.33 -9.03 -0.02
N PHE A 53 -6.76 -9.48 -1.21
CA PHE A 53 -6.12 -9.16 -2.48
C PHE A 53 -6.07 -7.66 -2.76
N LEU A 54 -7.18 -6.95 -2.57
CA LEU A 54 -7.25 -5.49 -2.75
C LEU A 54 -6.54 -4.73 -1.62
N GLY A 55 -6.15 -5.39 -0.54
CA GLY A 55 -5.39 -4.76 0.52
C GLY A 55 -6.19 -3.87 1.45
N PHE A 56 -7.49 -4.08 1.55
CA PHE A 56 -8.33 -3.32 2.46
C PHE A 56 -8.71 -4.17 3.67
N ASN A 57 -9.10 -3.50 4.75
CA ASN A 57 -9.72 -4.08 5.92
C ASN A 57 -11.08 -3.42 6.07
N LEU A 58 -12.15 -4.19 5.82
CA LEU A 58 -13.52 -3.74 5.97
C LEU A 58 -14.04 -4.22 7.32
N ARG A 59 -14.34 -3.29 8.22
CA ARG A 59 -14.94 -3.63 9.52
C ARG A 59 -16.00 -2.60 9.91
N LYS A 60 -17.13 -3.11 10.42
CA LYS A 60 -18.21 -2.29 10.97
C LYS A 60 -17.89 -1.94 12.43
N TYR A 61 -17.90 -0.64 12.74
CA TYR A 61 -17.68 -0.10 14.08
C TYR A 61 -18.91 0.71 14.47
N LYS A 62 -19.60 0.33 15.56
CA LYS A 62 -20.77 1.06 16.10
C LYS A 62 -21.76 1.49 15.02
N GLY A 63 -22.11 0.57 14.10
CA GLY A 63 -23.03 0.87 12.99
C GLY A 63 -22.40 1.39 11.69
N LYS A 64 -21.18 1.95 11.73
CA LYS A 64 -20.50 2.54 10.56
C LYS A 64 -19.47 1.58 9.94
N LEU A 65 -19.53 1.38 8.63
CA LEU A 65 -18.50 0.64 7.89
C LEU A 65 -17.28 1.52 7.66
N LEU A 66 -16.11 1.08 8.10
CA LEU A 66 -14.85 1.75 7.81
C LEU A 66 -13.99 0.86 6.93
N ILE A 67 -13.61 1.38 5.77
CA ILE A 67 -12.66 0.77 4.84
C ILE A 67 -11.29 1.38 5.15
N LYS A 68 -10.37 0.56 5.65
CA LYS A 68 -9.01 0.96 6.00
C LYS A 68 -8.00 0.19 5.16
N PRO A 69 -6.78 0.70 4.94
CA PRO A 69 -5.70 -0.13 4.41
C PRO A 69 -5.44 -1.32 5.35
N SER A 70 -5.23 -2.50 4.77
CA SER A 70 -4.85 -3.69 5.52
C SER A 70 -3.46 -3.53 6.13
N LYS A 71 -3.28 -4.01 7.35
CA LYS A 71 -1.98 -3.94 8.04
C LYS A 71 -0.89 -4.69 7.27
N THR A 72 -1.24 -5.82 6.66
CA THR A 72 -0.31 -6.64 5.88
C THR A 72 0.27 -5.85 4.71
N ASN A 73 -0.58 -5.17 3.95
CA ASN A 73 -0.15 -4.35 2.80
C ASN A 73 0.61 -3.09 3.19
N VAL A 74 0.27 -2.48 4.32
CA VAL A 74 1.04 -1.34 4.86
C VAL A 74 2.46 -1.80 5.23
N LEU A 75 2.58 -2.96 5.86
CA LEU A 75 3.88 -3.51 6.27
C LEU A 75 4.70 -4.01 5.08
N SER A 76 4.08 -4.68 4.11
CA SER A 76 4.78 -5.12 2.89
C SER A 76 5.29 -3.93 2.08
N PHE A 77 4.48 -2.87 1.95
CA PHE A 77 4.91 -1.62 1.33
C PHE A 77 6.13 -1.00 2.03
N LEU A 78 6.11 -0.90 3.37
CA LEU A 78 7.25 -0.41 4.14
C LEU A 78 8.49 -1.31 3.97
N GLY A 79 8.29 -2.64 3.92
CA GLY A 79 9.35 -3.62 3.67
C GLY A 79 10.02 -3.36 2.33
N ASN A 80 9.22 -3.30 1.25
CA ASN A 80 9.69 -3.06 -0.10
C ASN A 80 10.43 -1.71 -0.22
N LEU A 81 9.87 -0.65 0.38
CA LEU A 81 10.51 0.66 0.39
C LEU A 81 11.85 0.65 1.16
N ARG A 82 11.91 -0.10 2.27
CA ARG A 82 13.14 -0.28 3.05
C ARG A 82 14.20 -1.03 2.26
N GLU A 83 13.83 -2.07 1.54
CA GLU A 83 14.73 -2.82 0.67
C GLU A 83 15.25 -1.96 -0.48
N LEU A 84 14.37 -1.17 -1.11
CA LEU A 84 14.73 -0.23 -2.15
C LEU A 84 15.77 0.80 -1.67
N ILE A 85 15.52 1.43 -0.52
CA ILE A 85 16.45 2.40 0.08
C ILE A 85 17.77 1.75 0.48
N LYS A 86 17.73 0.50 0.98
CA LYS A 86 18.95 -0.28 1.29
C LYS A 86 19.76 -0.61 0.03
N LYS A 87 19.09 -1.01 -1.06
CA LYS A 87 19.72 -1.34 -2.34
C LYS A 87 20.46 -0.14 -2.93
N HIS A 88 19.88 1.05 -2.79
CA HIS A 88 20.48 2.31 -3.26
C HIS A 88 21.22 3.05 -2.13
N ALA A 89 22.02 2.33 -1.35
CA ALA A 89 22.74 2.89 -0.22
C ALA A 89 23.82 3.92 -0.59
N THR A 90 24.33 3.95 -1.82
CA THR A 90 25.43 4.83 -2.26
C THR A 90 24.96 5.98 -3.15
N MET A 91 23.68 6.03 -3.50
CA MET A 91 23.13 7.00 -4.45
C MET A 91 23.05 8.42 -3.84
N PRO A 92 23.24 9.49 -4.63
CA PRO A 92 23.02 10.85 -4.14
C PRO A 92 21.56 11.06 -3.69
N VAL A 93 21.38 11.90 -2.68
CA VAL A 93 20.08 12.12 -2.01
C VAL A 93 18.97 12.53 -2.99
N ASN A 94 19.28 13.42 -3.94
CA ASN A 94 18.30 13.89 -4.92
C ASN A 94 17.75 12.77 -5.80
N ASP A 95 18.59 11.83 -6.21
CA ASP A 95 18.17 10.73 -7.07
C ASP A 95 17.33 9.71 -6.30
N LEU A 96 17.66 9.48 -5.02
CA LEU A 96 16.81 8.66 -4.14
C LEU A 96 15.41 9.29 -3.98
N ILE A 97 15.32 10.61 -3.81
CA ILE A 97 14.05 11.34 -3.71
C ILE A 97 13.26 11.20 -5.02
N ARG A 98 13.91 11.39 -6.17
CA ARG A 98 13.29 11.24 -7.50
C ARG A 98 12.73 9.83 -7.72
N LEU A 99 13.42 8.81 -7.20
CA LEU A 99 13.01 7.41 -7.32
C LEU A 99 11.88 7.05 -6.34
N THR A 100 11.93 7.56 -5.11
CA THR A 100 10.96 7.21 -4.06
C THR A 100 9.64 8.01 -4.15
N ASN A 101 9.69 9.27 -4.59
CA ASN A 101 8.51 10.13 -4.66
C ASN A 101 7.35 9.57 -5.51
N PRO A 102 7.57 9.04 -6.73
CA PRO A 102 6.49 8.43 -7.52
C PRO A 102 5.83 7.24 -6.82
N ILE A 103 6.62 6.43 -6.10
CA ILE A 103 6.13 5.25 -5.36
C ILE A 103 5.25 5.71 -4.19
N LEU A 104 5.73 6.68 -3.40
CA LEU A 104 4.98 7.26 -2.28
C LEU A 104 3.68 7.92 -2.76
N LYS A 105 3.76 8.68 -3.85
CA LYS A 105 2.60 9.36 -4.46
C LYS A 105 1.59 8.36 -5.01
N GLY A 106 2.04 7.33 -5.71
CA GLY A 106 1.17 6.26 -6.21
C GLY A 106 0.43 5.54 -5.08
N TRP A 107 1.15 5.20 -4.01
CA TRP A 107 0.56 4.57 -2.83
C TRP A 107 -0.43 5.49 -2.11
N ALA A 108 -0.11 6.77 -1.99
CA ALA A 108 -1.00 7.77 -1.41
C ALA A 108 -2.27 7.97 -2.24
N ASN A 109 -2.16 8.04 -3.57
CA ASN A 109 -3.30 8.16 -4.47
C ASN A 109 -4.21 6.92 -4.37
N TYR A 110 -3.63 5.72 -4.34
CA TYR A 110 -4.39 4.47 -4.25
C TYR A 110 -5.26 4.40 -2.98
N TYR A 111 -4.72 4.82 -1.82
CA TYR A 111 -5.45 4.82 -0.55
C TYR A 111 -6.13 6.15 -0.21
N SER A 112 -6.16 7.13 -1.13
CA SER A 112 -6.72 8.46 -0.87
C SER A 112 -8.23 8.46 -0.61
N HIS A 113 -8.95 7.52 -1.23
CA HIS A 113 -10.40 7.38 -1.12
C HIS A 113 -10.87 6.63 0.13
N CYS A 114 -9.95 6.04 0.91
CA CYS A 114 -10.31 5.25 2.09
C CYS A 114 -9.92 5.95 3.40
N VAL A 115 -10.36 5.40 4.54
CA VAL A 115 -10.09 5.98 5.86
C VAL A 115 -8.66 5.63 6.29
N ALA A 116 -7.69 6.37 5.76
CA ALA A 116 -6.27 6.08 5.90
C ALA A 116 -5.46 7.13 6.70
N LYS A 117 -6.07 8.21 7.21
CA LYS A 117 -5.35 9.30 7.93
C LYS A 117 -4.37 8.79 8.99
N ARG A 118 -4.81 7.87 9.86
CA ARG A 118 -3.96 7.29 10.92
C ARG A 118 -2.84 6.42 10.35
N THR A 119 -3.12 5.68 9.28
CA THR A 119 -2.14 4.85 8.57
C THR A 119 -1.07 5.71 7.90
N PHE A 120 -1.46 6.80 7.25
CA PHE A 120 -0.53 7.76 6.66
C PHE A 120 0.37 8.43 7.71
N GLY A 121 -0.18 8.78 8.88
CA GLY A 121 0.64 9.31 9.99
C GLY A 121 1.70 8.31 10.46
N TYR A 122 1.32 7.04 10.63
CA TYR A 122 2.27 5.97 10.97
C TYR A 122 3.34 5.78 9.89
N LEU A 123 2.94 5.71 8.62
CA LEU A 123 3.85 5.54 7.50
C LEU A 123 4.82 6.71 7.38
N GLY A 124 4.33 7.94 7.45
CA GLY A 124 5.16 9.15 7.40
C GLY A 124 6.23 9.12 8.48
N HIS A 125 5.86 8.75 9.72
CA HIS A 125 6.82 8.60 10.82
C HIS A 125 7.89 7.54 10.50
N GLN A 126 7.50 6.35 10.02
CA GLN A 126 8.46 5.28 9.70
C GLN A 126 9.39 5.67 8.54
N ILE A 127 8.83 6.25 7.48
CA ILE A 127 9.59 6.69 6.29
C ILE A 127 10.56 7.80 6.68
N PHE A 128 10.12 8.78 7.48
CA PHE A 128 10.98 9.84 7.97
C PHE A 128 12.20 9.29 8.69
N TRP A 129 12.02 8.38 9.65
CA TRP A 129 13.15 7.79 10.38
C TRP A 129 14.05 6.93 9.50
N LEU A 130 13.48 6.23 8.52
CA LEU A 130 14.25 5.45 7.55
C LEU A 130 15.17 6.35 6.71
N LEU A 131 14.62 7.44 6.16
CA LEU A 131 15.36 8.43 5.39
C LEU A 131 16.36 9.21 6.26
N TRP A 132 15.99 9.55 7.49
CA TRP A 132 16.87 10.20 8.46
C TRP A 132 18.11 9.35 8.77
N ARG A 133 17.91 8.06 9.08
CA ARG A 133 19.02 7.14 9.33
C ARG A 133 19.91 6.95 8.10
N TRP A 134 19.32 6.94 6.92
CA TRP A 134 20.06 6.82 5.66
C TRP A 134 20.88 8.08 5.37
N THR A 135 20.30 9.27 5.50
CA THR A 135 20.99 10.56 5.27
C THR A 135 22.10 10.84 6.26
N VAL A 136 21.91 10.51 7.55
CA VAL A 136 22.97 10.61 8.58
C VAL A 136 24.14 9.68 8.27
N ARG A 137 23.87 8.45 7.79
CA ARG A 137 24.94 7.51 7.40
C ARG A 137 25.77 8.03 6.23
N HIS A 138 25.14 8.74 5.29
CA HIS A 138 25.82 9.35 4.14
C HIS A 138 26.76 10.50 4.49
N HIS A 139 26.58 11.13 5.67
CA HIS A 139 27.37 12.29 6.07
C HIS A 139 28.06 12.03 7.41
N PRO A 140 28.99 11.05 7.50
CA PRO A 140 29.63 10.68 8.77
C PRO A 140 30.44 11.83 9.38
N THR A 141 30.93 12.75 8.54
CA THR A 141 31.74 13.91 8.96
C THR A 141 30.91 15.12 9.37
N LYS A 142 29.58 15.10 9.19
CA LYS A 142 28.72 16.25 9.48
C LYS A 142 27.87 15.99 10.72
N PRO A 143 27.69 17.00 11.60
CA PRO A 143 26.84 16.84 12.76
C PRO A 143 25.38 16.69 12.33
N LYS A 144 24.58 16.00 13.16
CA LYS A 144 23.15 15.76 12.90
C LYS A 144 22.36 17.06 12.68
N ASP A 145 22.72 18.14 13.37
CA ASP A 145 22.11 19.45 13.15
C ASP A 145 22.38 20.05 11.78
N TRP A 146 23.54 19.76 11.19
CA TRP A 146 23.81 20.17 9.81
C TRP A 146 22.93 19.40 8.82
N VAL A 147 22.76 18.09 9.03
CA VAL A 147 21.85 17.25 8.21
C VAL A 147 20.40 17.74 8.33
N ARG A 148 19.96 18.06 9.56
CA ARG A 148 18.63 18.64 9.82
C ARG A 148 18.40 19.95 9.08
N ARG A 149 19.38 20.87 9.14
CA ARG A 149 19.31 22.16 8.45
C ARG A 149 19.25 21.98 6.93
N LYS A 150 20.11 21.14 6.38
CA LYS A 150 20.21 20.94 4.94
C LYS A 150 18.96 20.29 4.32
N TYR A 151 18.39 19.28 4.97
CA TYR A 151 17.34 18.46 4.36
C TYR A 151 15.94 18.63 4.97
N CYS A 152 15.80 19.14 6.20
CA CYS A 152 14.52 19.19 6.90
C CYS A 152 14.02 20.59 7.22
N MET A 153 14.90 21.58 7.46
CA MET A 153 14.47 22.92 7.89
C MET A 153 14.31 23.94 6.75
N ASN A 154 14.78 23.66 5.54
CA ASN A 154 14.59 24.51 4.37
C ASN A 154 13.20 24.35 3.71
N ILE A 155 12.22 23.77 4.39
CA ILE A 155 10.82 23.71 3.94
C ILE A 155 10.09 24.89 4.57
N SER A 156 10.50 26.10 4.21
CA SER A 156 9.75 27.33 4.47
C SER A 156 9.59 28.05 3.13
N GLY A 157 8.40 27.94 2.54
CA GLY A 157 8.02 28.66 1.33
C GLY A 157 7.15 27.83 0.38
N GLY A 158 5.84 28.08 0.41
CA GLY A 158 4.84 27.54 -0.52
C GLY A 158 3.54 27.18 0.17
#